data_AF-A0A7L6CRM8-F1
#
_entry.id   AF-A0A7L6CRM8-F1
#
_cell.length_a   1.000
_cell.length_b   1.000
_cell.length_c   1.000
_cell.angle_alpha   90.00
_cell.angle_beta   90.00
_cell.angle_gamma   90.00
#
_symmetry.space_group_name_H-M   'P 1'
#
loop_
_entity.id
_entity.type
_entity.pdbx_description
1 polymer ?
#
loop_
_entity_poly.entity_id
_entity_poly.type
_entity_poly.pdbx_seq_one_letter_code
_entity_poly.pdbx_strand_id
1 'polypeptide(L)'
;MNKASDEISAYNSAAYPKLKDDLIQQNLNNIAKQDPRLAAVVKGDNGKLNYGVGTGTKEEADLLGKIWVGEGARPTSDGTGLVSADGTRIYRSPKEKPNAPDSLNPTGTQANFESYTKNIETGKMDKTGNGHLNISGEK
;
A
#
# COMPACT_ATOMS: atom_id res chain seq x y z
N MET A 1 -31.83 33.56 -7.56
CA MET A 1 -30.73 32.58 -7.50
C MET A 1 -29.43 33.37 -7.60
N ASN A 2 -28.59 33.32 -6.56
CA ASN A 2 -27.42 34.19 -6.45
C ASN A 2 -26.23 33.54 -7.16
N LYS A 3 -25.84 34.11 -8.30
CA LYS A 3 -24.74 33.65 -9.16
C LYS A 3 -23.40 33.44 -8.41
N ALA A 4 -23.15 34.22 -7.35
CA ALA A 4 -21.98 34.07 -6.49
C ALA A 4 -21.98 32.77 -5.66
N SER A 5 -23.16 32.27 -5.25
CA SER A 5 -23.31 31.01 -4.51
C SER A 5 -23.01 29.79 -5.39
N ASP A 6 -23.39 29.89 -6.66
CA ASP A 6 -23.18 28.86 -7.67
C ASP A 6 -21.71 28.82 -8.10
N GLU A 7 -21.05 29.97 -8.25
CA GLU A 7 -19.61 30.08 -8.55
C GLU A 7 -18.73 29.54 -7.40
N ILE A 8 -19.06 29.85 -6.14
CA ILE A 8 -18.35 29.30 -4.97
C ILE A 8 -18.56 27.78 -4.84
N SER A 9 -19.78 27.29 -5.10
CA SER A 9 -20.07 25.85 -5.09
C SER A 9 -19.34 25.09 -6.19
N ALA A 10 -19.24 25.68 -7.39
CA ALA A 10 -18.50 25.12 -8.52
C ALA A 10 -16.96 25.16 -8.30
N TYR A 11 -16.45 26.20 -7.63
CA TYR A 11 -15.03 26.30 -7.32
C TYR A 11 -14.61 25.25 -6.27
N ASN A 12 -15.44 25.08 -5.24
CA ASN A 12 -15.22 24.06 -4.22
C ASN A 12 -15.28 22.65 -4.83
N SER A 13 -16.29 22.34 -5.66
CA SER A 13 -16.43 21.02 -6.31
C SER A 13 -15.25 20.67 -7.24
N ALA A 14 -14.68 21.64 -7.94
CA ALA A 14 -13.52 21.44 -8.81
C ALA A 14 -12.18 21.30 -8.05
N ALA A 15 -12.05 21.92 -6.87
CA ALA A 15 -10.82 21.89 -6.08
C ALA A 15 -10.69 20.63 -5.19
N TYR A 16 -11.81 20.03 -4.77
CA TYR A 16 -11.79 18.87 -3.87
C TYR A 16 -11.02 17.64 -4.39
N PRO A 17 -11.13 17.23 -5.68
CA PRO A 17 -10.38 16.09 -6.18
C PRO A 17 -8.86 16.32 -6.08
N LYS A 18 -8.39 17.51 -6.48
CA LYS A 18 -6.98 17.87 -6.42
C LYS A 18 -6.44 17.86 -4.99
N LEU A 19 -7.19 18.40 -4.03
CA LEU A 19 -6.78 18.39 -2.63
C LEU A 19 -6.67 16.95 -2.07
N LYS A 20 -7.55 16.05 -2.48
CA LYS A 20 -7.48 14.64 -2.10
C LYS A 20 -6.24 13.97 -2.67
N ASP A 21 -5.95 14.19 -3.95
CA ASP A 21 -4.76 13.63 -4.60
C ASP A 21 -3.47 14.16 -3.94
N ASP A 22 -3.40 15.46 -3.67
CA ASP A 22 -2.25 16.08 -2.98
C ASP A 22 -2.06 15.48 -1.59
N LEU A 23 -3.14 15.23 -0.83
CA LEU A 23 -3.06 14.62 0.49
C LEU A 23 -2.62 13.15 0.42
N ILE A 24 -3.10 12.39 -0.57
CA ILE A 24 -2.66 11.00 -0.81
C ILE A 24 -1.15 10.99 -1.10
N GLN A 25 -0.68 11.88 -1.98
CA GLN A 25 0.74 11.98 -2.32
C GLN A 25 1.59 12.39 -1.11
N GLN A 26 1.14 13.35 -0.31
CA GLN A 26 1.84 13.73 0.92
C GLN A 26 1.93 12.55 1.90
N ASN A 27 0.85 11.78 2.07
CA ASN A 27 0.84 10.61 2.93
C ASN A 27 1.81 9.53 2.44
N LEU A 28 1.83 9.24 1.14
CA LEU A 28 2.78 8.28 0.56
C LEU A 28 4.23 8.75 0.72
N ASN A 29 4.49 10.05 0.52
CA ASN A 29 5.81 10.65 0.76
C ASN A 29 6.24 10.54 2.22
N ASN A 30 5.32 10.72 3.17
CA ASN A 30 5.62 10.57 4.59
C ASN A 30 5.90 9.12 4.95
N ILE A 31 5.17 8.16 4.41
CA ILE A 31 5.42 6.72 4.56
C ILE A 31 6.81 6.35 4.00
N ALA A 32 7.12 6.79 2.77
CA ALA A 32 8.40 6.51 2.12
C ALA A 32 9.61 7.02 2.92
N LYS A 33 9.46 8.14 3.65
CA LYS A 33 10.53 8.70 4.49
C LYS A 33 10.84 7.89 5.75
N GLN A 34 9.94 7.00 6.19
CA GLN A 34 10.12 6.25 7.43
C GLN A 34 11.14 5.11 7.31
N ASP A 35 11.21 4.46 6.14
CA ASP A 35 12.11 3.31 5.90
C ASP A 35 12.39 3.16 4.39
N PRO A 36 13.64 2.88 3.97
CA PRO A 36 13.98 2.69 2.56
C PRO A 36 13.19 1.54 1.88
N ARG A 37 12.77 0.52 2.62
CA ARG A 37 11.93 -0.58 2.12
C ARG A 37 10.52 -0.06 1.82
N LEU A 38 9.97 0.84 2.64
CA LEU A 38 8.70 1.51 2.36
C LEU A 38 8.83 2.50 1.19
N ALA A 39 9.98 3.19 1.06
CA ALA A 39 10.26 3.99 -0.13
C ALA A 39 10.23 3.12 -1.40
N ALA A 40 10.78 1.92 -1.35
CA ALA A 40 10.73 0.96 -2.47
C ALA A 40 9.30 0.49 -2.76
N VAL A 41 8.47 0.23 -1.74
CA VAL A 41 7.03 -0.07 -1.92
C VAL A 41 6.30 1.08 -2.61
N VAL A 42 6.47 2.32 -2.13
CA VAL A 42 5.81 3.51 -2.70
C VAL A 42 6.25 3.76 -4.14
N LYS A 43 7.54 3.58 -4.43
CA LYS A 43 8.10 3.73 -5.78
C LYS A 43 7.60 2.63 -6.73
N GLY A 44 7.44 1.41 -6.22
CA GLY A 44 7.22 0.22 -7.03
C GLY A 44 8.43 -0.15 -7.90
N ASP A 45 8.19 -0.94 -8.94
CA ASP A 45 9.23 -1.38 -9.90
C ASP A 45 8.81 -1.13 -11.35
N ASN A 46 8.53 0.14 -11.68
CA ASN A 46 8.29 0.62 -13.04
C ASN A 46 7.22 -0.18 -13.82
N GLY A 47 6.08 -0.47 -13.18
CA GLY A 47 4.96 -1.17 -13.79
C GLY A 47 4.96 -2.70 -13.60
N LYS A 48 5.99 -3.28 -12.97
CA LYS A 48 5.90 -4.68 -12.53
C LYS A 48 4.96 -4.81 -11.34
N LEU A 49 4.09 -5.81 -11.39
CA LEU A 49 3.17 -6.10 -10.30
C LEU A 49 3.91 -6.61 -9.05
N ASN A 50 4.86 -7.54 -9.21
CA ASN A 50 5.58 -8.17 -8.12
C ASN A 50 7.05 -7.74 -8.14
N TYR A 51 7.58 -7.31 -7.00
CA TYR A 51 8.96 -6.87 -6.87
C TYR A 51 9.48 -7.05 -5.44
N GLY A 52 10.79 -7.27 -5.30
CA GLY A 52 11.42 -7.39 -3.98
C GLY A 52 11.68 -6.03 -3.36
N VAL A 53 11.46 -5.90 -2.05
CA VAL A 53 11.74 -4.67 -1.28
C VAL A 53 12.83 -4.84 -0.23
N GLY A 54 13.47 -6.01 -0.19
CA GLY A 54 14.60 -6.30 0.68
C GLY A 54 14.34 -7.47 1.63
N THR A 55 15.03 -7.45 2.77
CA THR A 55 14.93 -8.46 3.83
C THR A 55 14.68 -7.77 5.18
N GLY A 56 14.01 -8.43 6.10
CA GLY A 56 13.82 -7.97 7.48
C GLY A 56 13.31 -9.09 8.40
N THR A 57 13.16 -8.81 9.70
CA THR A 57 12.52 -9.76 10.62
C THR A 57 10.99 -9.69 10.52
N LYS A 58 10.29 -10.62 11.17
CA LYS A 58 8.83 -10.60 11.28
C LYS A 58 8.34 -9.33 11.98
N GLU A 59 9.00 -8.93 13.06
CA GLU A 59 8.64 -7.74 13.83
C GLU A 59 8.83 -6.47 13.00
N GLU A 60 9.91 -6.39 12.22
CA GLU A 60 10.11 -5.29 11.27
C GLU A 60 9.02 -5.29 10.20
N ALA A 61 8.68 -6.46 9.64
CA ALA A 61 7.63 -6.58 8.64
C ALA A 61 6.27 -6.11 9.19
N ASP A 62 5.91 -6.51 10.41
CA ASP A 62 4.67 -6.11 11.07
C ASP A 62 4.65 -4.61 11.40
N LEU A 63 5.79 -4.04 11.82
CA LEU A 63 5.93 -2.60 12.05
C LEU A 63 5.76 -1.80 10.76
N LEU A 64 6.51 -2.15 9.72
CA LEU A 64 6.42 -1.51 8.41
C LEU A 64 5.03 -1.70 7.80
N GLY A 65 4.42 -2.88 8.01
CA GLY A 65 3.07 -3.19 7.59
C GLY A 65 2.04 -2.23 8.18
N LYS A 66 2.13 -1.93 9.49
CA LYS A 66 1.28 -0.93 10.16
C LYS A 66 1.49 0.48 9.61
N ILE A 67 2.73 0.88 9.36
CA ILE A 67 3.04 2.19 8.75
C ILE A 67 2.44 2.27 7.33
N TRP A 68 2.57 1.19 6.56
CA TRP A 68 2.07 1.12 5.18
C TRP A 68 0.56 1.31 5.10
N VAL A 69 -0.21 0.60 5.94
CA VAL A 69 -1.68 0.72 5.91
C VAL A 69 -2.17 2.01 6.58
N GLY A 70 -1.42 2.52 7.56
CA GLY A 70 -1.72 3.75 8.29
C GLY A 70 -2.82 3.59 9.34
N GLU A 71 -3.18 4.71 9.95
CA GLU A 71 -4.24 4.78 10.96
C GLU A 71 -5.61 4.39 10.38
N GLY A 72 -6.47 3.81 11.22
CA GLY A 72 -7.79 3.34 10.82
C GLY A 72 -7.77 2.07 9.97
N ALA A 73 -6.60 1.45 9.81
CA ALA A 73 -6.50 0.15 9.17
C ALA A 73 -7.29 -0.91 9.95
N ARG A 74 -7.86 -1.84 9.20
CA ARG A 74 -8.70 -2.91 9.72
C ARG A 74 -8.17 -4.27 9.27
N PRO A 75 -8.47 -5.36 9.97
CA PRO A 75 -8.10 -6.69 9.51
C PRO A 75 -8.66 -7.00 8.12
N THR A 76 -7.91 -7.75 7.33
CA THR A 76 -8.45 -8.41 6.13
C THR A 76 -9.50 -9.45 6.54
N SER A 77 -10.42 -9.80 5.64
CA SER A 77 -11.52 -10.73 5.95
C SER A 77 -11.05 -12.13 6.37
N ASP A 78 -9.89 -12.54 5.87
CA ASP A 78 -9.22 -13.80 6.22
C ASP A 78 -8.30 -13.67 7.44
N GLY A 79 -8.19 -12.49 8.06
CA GLY A 79 -7.40 -12.24 9.26
C GLY A 79 -5.88 -12.30 9.07
N THR A 80 -5.39 -12.43 7.83
CA THR A 80 -3.96 -12.63 7.52
C THR A 80 -3.18 -11.33 7.33
N GLY A 81 -3.82 -10.18 7.58
CA GLY A 81 -3.20 -8.89 7.33
C GLY A 81 -4.10 -7.72 7.70
N LEU A 82 -3.70 -6.54 7.21
CA LEU A 82 -4.38 -5.27 7.43
C LEU A 82 -4.68 -4.61 6.08
N VAL A 83 -5.80 -3.91 6.01
CA VAL A 83 -6.18 -3.06 4.89
C VAL A 83 -6.36 -1.63 5.38
N SER A 84 -5.82 -0.65 4.64
CA SER A 84 -5.95 0.77 4.93
C SER A 84 -7.42 1.20 4.97
N ALA A 85 -7.71 2.29 5.67
CA ALA A 85 -9.07 2.81 5.81
C ALA A 85 -9.75 3.10 4.45
N ASP A 86 -8.98 3.57 3.47
CA ASP A 86 -9.43 3.85 2.10
C ASP A 86 -9.42 2.62 1.17
N GLY A 87 -8.92 1.48 1.65
CA GLY A 87 -8.85 0.23 0.89
C GLY A 87 -7.77 0.16 -0.19
N THR A 88 -6.92 1.19 -0.33
CA THR A 88 -5.93 1.27 -1.42
C THR A 88 -4.62 0.56 -1.10
N ARG A 89 -4.39 0.18 0.16
CA ARG A 89 -3.15 -0.46 0.62
C ARG A 89 -3.47 -1.65 1.50
N ILE A 90 -2.79 -2.76 1.25
CA ILE A 90 -2.91 -3.97 2.07
C ILE A 90 -1.51 -4.38 2.52
N TYR A 91 -1.39 -4.74 3.80
CA TYR A 91 -0.26 -5.48 4.33
C TYR A 91 -0.71 -6.92 4.58
N ARG A 92 0.04 -7.92 4.10
CA ARG A 92 -0.12 -9.32 4.49
C ARG A 92 1.06 -9.74 5.35
N SER A 93 0.76 -10.29 6.52
CA SER A 93 1.77 -10.80 7.43
C SER A 93 2.63 -11.90 6.78
N PRO A 94 3.86 -12.12 7.30
CA PRO A 94 4.74 -13.20 6.86
C PRO A 94 4.01 -14.52 6.66
N LYS A 95 4.22 -15.12 5.48
CA LYS A 95 3.71 -16.45 5.17
C LYS A 95 4.72 -17.22 4.35
N GLU A 96 4.89 -18.49 4.69
CA GLU A 96 5.66 -19.44 3.88
C GLU A 96 5.15 -19.46 2.43
N LYS A 97 6.09 -19.48 1.49
CA LYS A 97 5.81 -19.64 0.06
C LYS A 97 6.58 -20.86 -0.45
N PRO A 98 6.14 -22.09 -0.11
CA PRO A 98 6.90 -23.32 -0.39
C PRO A 98 7.11 -23.59 -1.90
N ASN A 99 6.34 -22.93 -2.76
CA ASN A 99 6.41 -23.09 -4.21
C ASN A 99 7.12 -21.91 -4.91
N ALA A 100 7.62 -20.93 -4.18
CA ALA A 100 8.36 -19.80 -4.76
C ALA A 100 9.83 -20.21 -5.02
N PRO A 101 10.41 -19.87 -6.19
CA PRO A 101 11.83 -20.13 -6.45
C PRO A 101 12.73 -19.44 -5.42
N ASP A 102 13.80 -20.12 -4.99
CA ASP A 102 14.79 -19.57 -4.03
C ASP A 102 15.39 -18.25 -4.50
N SER A 103 15.52 -18.02 -5.81
CA SER A 103 16.02 -16.76 -6.38
C SER A 103 15.11 -15.56 -6.11
N LEU A 104 13.82 -15.81 -5.84
CA LEU A 104 12.81 -14.78 -5.55
C LEU A 104 12.42 -14.76 -4.07
N ASN A 105 12.60 -15.89 -3.37
CA ASN A 105 12.27 -16.06 -1.95
C ASN A 105 13.38 -16.87 -1.23
N PRO A 106 14.58 -16.29 -1.05
CA PRO A 106 15.74 -17.01 -0.51
C PRO A 106 15.56 -17.45 0.95
N THR A 107 14.55 -16.94 1.65
CA THR A 107 14.27 -17.28 3.04
C THR A 107 13.09 -18.24 3.21
N GLY A 108 12.32 -18.53 2.15
CA GLY A 108 11.12 -19.35 2.22
C GLY A 108 9.87 -18.62 2.73
N THR A 109 10.01 -17.50 3.44
CA THR A 109 8.90 -16.71 3.99
C THR A 109 8.94 -15.26 3.52
N GLN A 110 7.78 -14.72 3.11
CA GLN A 110 7.64 -13.33 2.70
C GLN A 110 6.42 -12.65 3.32
N ALA A 111 6.56 -11.35 3.62
CA ALA A 111 5.44 -10.44 3.82
C ALA A 111 5.15 -9.66 2.54
N ASN A 112 3.91 -9.21 2.37
CA ASN A 112 3.46 -8.51 1.15
C ASN A 112 2.93 -7.10 1.48
N PHE A 113 3.36 -6.12 0.69
CA PHE A 113 2.91 -4.74 0.71
C PHE A 113 2.21 -4.44 -0.62
N GLU A 114 0.89 -4.53 -0.61
CA GLU A 114 0.06 -4.45 -1.82
C GLU A 114 -0.51 -3.04 -1.99
N SER A 115 -0.50 -2.55 -3.23
CA SER A 115 -1.10 -1.28 -3.66
C SER A 115 -2.25 -1.54 -4.62
N TYR A 116 -3.30 -0.73 -4.52
CA TYR A 116 -4.51 -0.84 -5.32
C TYR A 116 -5.01 0.51 -5.82
N THR A 117 -5.60 0.49 -7.00
CA THR A 117 -6.35 1.62 -7.56
C THR A 117 -7.79 1.22 -7.77
N LYS A 118 -8.73 2.11 -7.46
CA LYS A 118 -10.14 1.88 -7.74
C LYS A 118 -10.41 2.04 -9.24
N ASN A 119 -10.88 0.98 -9.87
CA ASN A 119 -11.45 1.02 -11.20
C ASN A 119 -12.75 1.83 -11.18
N ILE A 120 -12.79 2.94 -11.90
CA ILE A 120 -13.94 3.86 -11.87
C ILE A 120 -15.18 3.31 -12.57
N GLU A 121 -15.01 2.39 -13.53
CA GLU A 121 -16.12 1.81 -14.29
C GLU A 121 -16.79 0.67 -13.53
N THR A 122 -15.99 -0.21 -12.92
CA THR A 122 -16.48 -1.42 -12.25
C THR A 122 -16.57 -1.27 -10.72
N GLY A 123 -15.96 -0.24 -10.15
CA GLY A 123 -15.84 -0.03 -8.71
C GLY A 123 -14.87 -0.99 -8.01
N LYS A 124 -14.25 -1.92 -8.74
CA LYS A 124 -13.32 -2.92 -8.23
C LYS A 124 -11.97 -2.28 -7.85
N MET A 125 -11.31 -2.82 -6.83
CA MET A 125 -9.92 -2.49 -6.52
C MET A 125 -8.99 -3.36 -7.36
N ASP A 126 -8.28 -2.74 -8.30
CA ASP A 126 -7.26 -3.40 -9.14
C ASP A 126 -5.90 -3.29 -8.47
N LYS A 127 -5.21 -4.42 -8.31
CA LYS A 127 -3.87 -4.45 -7.70
C LYS A 127 -2.85 -3.87 -8.67
N THR A 128 -2.12 -2.86 -8.24
CA THR A 128 -1.13 -2.12 -9.05
C THR A 128 0.30 -2.36 -8.60
N GLY A 129 0.51 -2.89 -7.39
CA GLY A 129 1.83 -3.24 -6.88
C GLY A 129 1.77 -4.26 -5.76
N ASN A 130 2.86 -5.01 -5.59
CA ASN A 130 3.04 -6.04 -4.58
C ASN A 130 4.53 -6.13 -4.24
N GLY A 131 4.94 -5.38 -3.23
CA GLY A 131 6.30 -5.45 -2.68
C GLY A 131 6.45 -6.66 -1.76
N HIS A 132 7.46 -7.49 -2.01
CA HIS A 132 7.75 -8.69 -1.24
C HIS A 132 8.98 -8.45 -0.36
N LEU A 133 8.78 -8.55 0.96
CA LEU A 133 9.87 -8.48 1.94
C LEU A 133 10.22 -9.89 2.38
N ASN A 134 11.46 -10.32 2.15
CA ASN A 134 11.94 -11.61 2.63
C ASN A 134 12.12 -11.58 4.15
N ILE A 135 11.68 -12.63 4.83
CA ILE A 135 11.74 -12.69 6.29
C ILE A 135 12.95 -13.50 6.74
N SER A 136 13.87 -12.86 7.45
CA SER A 136 15.04 -13.50 8.07
C SER A 136 14.75 -13.92 9.51
N GLY A 137 15.39 -15.00 9.97
CA GLY A 137 15.31 -15.45 11.37
C GLY A 137 14.20 -16.47 11.66
N GLU A 138 13.40 -16.84 10.66
CA GLU A 138 12.53 -18.02 10.70
C GLU A 138 13.25 -19.18 10.01
N LYS A 139 13.99 -20.00 10.78
CA LYS A 139 14.43 -21.34 10.38
C LYS A 139 14.19 -22.30 11.53
#